data_AF-A0A0L8IF51-F1
#
_entry.id   AF-A0A0L8IF51-F1
#
_cell.length_a   1.000
_cell.length_b   1.000
_cell.length_c   1.000
_cell.angle_alpha   90.00
_cell.angle_beta   90.00
_cell.angle_gamma   90.00
#
_symmetry.space_group_name_H-M   'P 1'
#
loop_
_entity.id
_entity.type
_entity.pdbx_description
1 polymer ?
#
loop_
_entity_poly.entity_id
_entity_poly.type
_entity_poly.pdbx_seq_one_letter_code
_entity_poly.pdbx_strand_id
1 'polypeptide(L)'
;MSIADALQQKAVVLVFDQTIYSKAQQIRWVNELYCKRIVIRLGAFHTILPTLACLGKRFGDAGLENIMIESNVVAQGSINSVLGGDHYNRSIQAHKCIVEAMERLRWQANIGFLSDVDCALTYETLVKFHADFTSSSFTEFVMGEKFQAVASTCRSFVEQHSAKDPTFALWSSYIEVIFLFLRSTRQGDWEFHLSSIRCYLPIMPDIFQFIGMR
;
A
#
# COMPACT_ATOMS: atom_id res chain seq x y z
N MET A 1 9.88 30.49 -7.58
CA MET A 1 8.43 30.79 -7.73
C MET A 1 8.06 31.07 -9.17
N SER A 2 8.90 31.79 -9.92
CA SER A 2 8.77 31.96 -11.38
C SER A 2 8.42 30.69 -12.16
N ILE A 3 9.03 29.54 -11.82
CA ILE A 3 8.70 28.24 -12.43
C ILE A 3 7.24 27.82 -12.17
N ALA A 4 6.76 27.98 -10.94
CA ALA A 4 5.38 27.65 -10.58
C ALA A 4 4.40 28.55 -11.31
N ASP A 5 4.72 29.84 -11.41
CA ASP A 5 3.90 30.83 -12.12
C ASP A 5 3.87 30.55 -13.63
N ALA A 6 5.02 30.22 -14.22
CA ALA A 6 5.12 29.82 -15.62
C ALA A 6 4.30 28.56 -15.94
N LEU A 7 4.22 27.62 -14.99
CA LEU A 7 3.44 26.39 -15.11
C LEU A 7 1.99 26.54 -14.61
N GLN A 8 1.57 27.75 -14.22
CA GLN A 8 0.26 28.05 -13.64
C GLN A 8 -0.09 27.17 -12.42
N GLN A 9 0.92 26.78 -11.65
CA GLN A 9 0.78 25.97 -10.45
C GLN A 9 0.68 26.85 -9.20
N LYS A 10 -0.31 26.52 -8.35
CA LYS A 10 -0.52 27.21 -7.07
C LYS A 10 0.67 27.03 -6.11
N ALA A 11 1.27 25.84 -6.12
CA ALA A 11 2.40 25.48 -5.27
C ALA A 11 3.39 24.58 -6.00
N VAL A 12 4.63 24.53 -5.50
CA VAL A 12 5.69 23.61 -5.92
C VAL A 12 5.81 22.50 -4.89
N VAL A 13 5.86 21.25 -5.35
CA VAL A 13 6.16 20.10 -4.49
C VAL A 13 7.67 19.81 -4.57
N LEU A 14 8.33 19.81 -3.42
CA LEU A 14 9.74 19.47 -3.30
C LEU A 14 9.90 18.18 -2.48
N VAL A 15 10.75 17.29 -2.98
CA VAL A 15 11.05 16.00 -2.38
C VAL A 15 12.48 16.04 -1.84
N PHE A 16 12.66 15.66 -0.57
CA PHE A 16 13.97 15.62 0.06
C PHE A 16 14.20 14.30 0.80
N ASP A 17 15.47 13.93 0.92
CA ASP A 17 15.91 12.94 1.90
C ASP A 17 15.70 13.47 3.32
N GLN A 18 15.64 12.56 4.29
CA GLN A 18 15.22 12.87 5.66
C GLN A 18 16.01 14.01 6.31
N THR A 19 17.34 14.01 6.19
CA THR A 19 18.19 15.05 6.80
C THR A 19 17.94 16.44 6.20
N ILE A 20 17.73 16.50 4.88
CA ILE A 20 17.49 17.77 4.17
C ILE A 20 16.05 18.23 4.41
N TYR A 21 15.10 17.30 4.47
CA TYR A 21 13.69 17.58 4.75
C TYR A 21 13.52 18.42 6.01
N SER A 22 14.15 18.01 7.12
CA SER A 22 14.06 18.73 8.40
C SER A 22 14.56 20.17 8.29
N LYS A 23 15.67 20.39 7.58
CA LYS A 23 16.23 21.73 7.39
C LYS A 23 15.40 22.58 6.43
N ALA A 24 14.94 21.99 5.35
CA ALA A 24 14.09 22.65 4.37
C ALA A 24 12.74 23.06 4.99
N GLN A 25 12.21 22.24 5.90
CA GLN A 25 10.99 22.53 6.65
C GLN A 25 11.15 23.75 7.57
N GLN A 26 12.28 23.87 8.28
CA GLN A 26 12.60 25.06 9.07
C GLN A 26 12.64 26.33 8.21
N ILE A 27 13.31 26.27 7.06
CA ILE A 27 13.38 27.40 6.11
C ILE A 27 11.98 27.79 5.60
N ARG A 28 11.17 26.79 5.25
CA ARG A 28 9.79 26.99 4.78
C ARG A 28 8.91 27.66 5.82
N TRP A 29 9.03 27.31 7.10
CA TRP A 29 8.21 27.88 8.17
C TRP A 29 8.54 29.35 8.48
N VAL A 30 9.78 29.76 8.30
CA VAL A 30 10.21 31.16 8.58
C VAL A 30 9.80 32.11 7.45
N ASN A 31 9.60 31.61 6.23
CA ASN A 31 9.26 32.43 5.08
C ASN A 31 7.78 32.24 4.69
N GLU A 32 6.97 33.28 4.82
CA GLU A 32 5.52 33.22 4.56
C GLU A 32 5.19 32.80 3.12
N LEU A 33 5.95 33.29 2.14
CA LEU A 33 5.78 32.91 0.74
C LEU A 33 6.05 31.42 0.53
N TYR A 34 7.11 30.89 1.13
CA TYR A 34 7.45 29.47 1.05
C TYR A 34 6.43 28.62 1.77
N CYS A 35 5.95 29.06 2.94
CA CYS A 35 4.91 28.36 3.68
C CYS A 35 3.62 28.22 2.85
N LYS A 36 3.27 29.24 2.05
CA LYS A 36 2.07 29.24 1.19
C LYS A 36 2.25 28.50 -0.13
N ARG A 37 3.46 28.53 -0.71
CA ARG A 37 3.69 28.08 -2.11
C ARG A 37 4.60 26.87 -2.26
N ILE A 38 5.18 26.35 -1.18
CA ILE A 38 6.04 25.16 -1.23
C ILE A 38 5.44 24.08 -0.33
N VAL A 39 5.18 22.92 -0.93
CA VAL A 39 4.85 21.68 -0.22
C VAL A 39 6.11 20.84 -0.17
N ILE A 40 6.64 20.62 1.03
CA ILE A 40 7.81 19.78 1.25
C ILE A 40 7.37 18.40 1.73
N ARG A 41 7.92 17.35 1.12
CA ARG A 41 7.66 15.95 1.46
C ARG A 41 8.95 15.12 1.50
N LEU A 42 8.89 14.01 2.24
CA LEU A 42 9.92 12.99 2.22
C LEU A 42 9.93 12.25 0.87
N GLY A 43 11.13 11.82 0.47
CA GLY A 43 11.31 10.84 -0.60
C GLY A 43 10.61 9.53 -0.29
N ALA A 44 10.20 8.80 -1.33
CA ALA A 44 9.42 7.57 -1.18
C ALA A 44 10.11 6.52 -0.30
N PHE A 45 11.44 6.42 -0.38
CA PHE A 45 12.23 5.55 0.49
C PHE A 45 12.06 5.91 1.98
N HIS A 46 12.20 7.19 2.32
CA HIS A 46 12.01 7.67 3.68
C HIS A 46 10.55 7.67 4.14
N THR A 47 9.58 7.59 3.22
CA THR A 47 8.16 7.41 3.54
C THR A 47 7.82 5.94 3.82
N ILE A 48 8.37 4.99 3.05
CA ILE A 48 8.00 3.58 3.18
C ILE A 48 8.65 2.89 4.39
N LEU A 49 9.85 3.30 4.80
CA LEU A 49 10.53 2.75 5.98
C LEU A 49 9.67 2.84 7.28
N PRO A 50 9.16 4.02 7.68
CA PRO A 50 8.29 4.09 8.86
C PRO A 50 6.98 3.35 8.66
N THR A 51 6.45 3.25 7.42
CA THR A 51 5.30 2.39 7.12
C THR A 51 5.58 0.94 7.48
N LEU A 52 6.74 0.41 7.06
CA LEU A 52 7.14 -0.98 7.34
C LEU A 52 7.26 -1.21 8.85
N ALA A 53 7.90 -0.30 9.58
CA ALA A 53 7.98 -0.35 11.04
C ALA A 53 6.60 -0.35 11.70
N CYS A 54 5.67 0.49 11.22
CA CYS A 54 4.30 0.55 11.75
C CYS A 54 3.53 -0.74 11.48
N LEU A 55 3.71 -1.34 10.30
CA LEU A 55 3.12 -2.64 9.97
C LEU A 55 3.70 -3.75 10.85
N GLY A 56 5.02 -3.79 11.02
CA GLY A 56 5.67 -4.74 11.92
C GLY A 56 5.15 -4.62 13.34
N LYS A 57 4.98 -3.40 13.85
CA LYS A 57 4.39 -3.17 15.18
C LYS A 57 2.91 -3.54 15.27
N ARG A 58 2.11 -3.19 14.26
CA ARG A 58 0.65 -3.44 14.27
C ARG A 58 0.31 -4.92 14.13
N PHE A 59 1.09 -5.67 13.35
CA PHE A 59 0.79 -7.05 13.00
C PHE A 59 1.73 -8.07 13.65
N GLY A 60 2.85 -7.64 14.22
CA GLY A 60 3.81 -8.51 14.91
C GLY A 60 3.14 -9.34 16.00
N ASP A 61 2.50 -8.66 16.95
CA ASP A 61 1.75 -9.30 18.05
C ASP A 61 0.47 -10.02 17.58
N ALA A 62 0.00 -9.74 16.37
CA ALA A 62 -1.12 -10.45 15.75
C ALA A 62 -0.70 -11.78 15.10
N GLY A 63 0.59 -12.14 15.18
CA GLY A 63 1.14 -13.40 14.67
C GLY A 63 1.93 -13.27 13.37
N LEU A 64 2.14 -12.05 12.83
CA LEU A 64 2.95 -11.86 11.62
C LEU A 64 4.38 -12.35 11.81
N GLU A 65 4.96 -12.12 12.98
CA GLU A 65 6.28 -12.64 13.37
C GLU A 65 6.32 -14.17 13.25
N ASN A 66 5.39 -14.85 13.89
CA ASN A 66 5.31 -16.31 13.89
C ASN A 66 5.12 -16.84 12.47
N ILE A 67 4.22 -16.24 11.68
CA ILE A 67 3.99 -16.64 10.29
C ILE A 67 5.30 -16.55 9.49
N MET A 68 6.04 -15.43 9.57
CA MET A 68 7.27 -15.24 8.81
C MET A 68 8.39 -16.22 9.22
N ILE A 69 8.48 -16.54 10.51
CA ILE A 69 9.49 -17.47 11.06
C ILE A 69 9.12 -18.92 10.70
N GLU A 70 7.92 -19.36 11.03
CA GLU A 70 7.47 -20.74 10.86
C GLU A 70 7.35 -21.12 9.39
N SER A 71 7.04 -20.15 8.50
CA SER A 71 7.04 -20.38 7.06
C SER A 71 8.43 -20.29 6.42
N ASN A 72 9.50 -20.10 7.20
CA ASN A 72 10.88 -19.90 6.72
C ASN A 72 11.07 -18.74 5.72
N VAL A 73 10.16 -17.76 5.72
CA VAL A 73 10.32 -16.55 4.89
C VAL A 73 11.39 -15.64 5.48
N VAL A 74 11.50 -15.61 6.81
CA VAL A 74 12.51 -14.85 7.55
C VAL A 74 13.10 -15.72 8.65
N ALA A 75 14.43 -15.78 8.72
CA ALA A 75 15.10 -16.46 9.82
C ALA A 75 14.86 -15.69 11.14
N GLN A 76 14.73 -16.42 12.25
CA GLN A 76 14.48 -15.84 13.58
C GLN A 76 15.49 -14.74 13.96
N GLY A 77 16.76 -14.90 13.61
CA GLY A 77 17.80 -13.89 13.88
C GLY A 77 17.68 -12.59 13.07
N SER A 78 16.79 -12.52 12.08
CA SER A 78 16.56 -11.34 11.24
C SER A 78 15.18 -10.72 11.41
N ILE A 79 14.28 -11.31 12.21
CA ILE A 79 12.87 -10.90 12.24
C ILE A 79 12.67 -9.47 12.71
N ASN A 80 13.39 -9.06 13.75
CA ASN A 80 13.29 -7.71 14.32
C ASN A 80 13.68 -6.63 13.29
N SER A 81 14.76 -6.84 12.53
CA SER A 81 15.20 -5.90 11.50
C SER A 81 14.29 -5.90 10.26
N VAL A 82 13.61 -7.01 9.99
CA VAL A 82 12.62 -7.10 8.91
C VAL A 82 11.32 -6.39 9.29
N LEU A 83 10.77 -6.66 10.47
CA LEU A 83 9.54 -6.03 10.99
C LEU A 83 9.77 -4.55 11.32
N GLY A 84 10.97 -4.18 11.77
CA GLY A 84 11.37 -2.78 12.00
C GLY A 84 11.59 -1.98 10.70
N GLY A 85 11.65 -2.65 9.54
CA GLY A 85 11.90 -1.99 8.25
C GLY A 85 13.36 -1.63 7.98
N ASP A 86 14.30 -1.94 8.90
CA ASP A 86 15.74 -1.63 8.76
C ASP A 86 16.34 -2.26 7.50
N HIS A 87 15.92 -3.47 7.17
CA HIS A 87 16.36 -4.19 5.98
C HIS A 87 15.36 -4.03 4.83
N TYR A 88 15.22 -2.81 4.30
CA TYR A 88 14.25 -2.43 3.27
C TYR A 88 13.94 -3.52 2.23
N ASN A 89 14.95 -4.00 1.48
CA ASN A 89 14.71 -4.99 0.42
C ASN A 89 14.13 -6.30 0.96
N ARG A 90 14.65 -6.77 2.11
CA ARG A 90 14.19 -8.01 2.76
C ARG A 90 12.80 -7.82 3.38
N SER A 91 12.53 -6.67 4.01
CA SER A 91 11.20 -6.29 4.50
C SER A 91 10.17 -6.29 3.38
N ILE A 92 10.44 -5.59 2.28
CA ILE A 92 9.54 -5.56 1.12
C ILE A 92 9.30 -6.97 0.57
N GLN A 93 10.34 -7.79 0.46
CA GLN A 93 10.19 -9.16 -0.05
C GLN A 93 9.34 -10.02 0.90
N ALA A 94 9.58 -9.97 2.20
CA ALA A 94 8.82 -10.72 3.19
C ALA A 94 7.34 -10.30 3.16
N HIS A 95 7.06 -9.00 3.22
CA HIS A 95 5.71 -8.47 3.14
C HIS A 95 5.00 -8.85 1.83
N LYS A 96 5.71 -8.84 0.68
CA LYS A 96 5.17 -9.33 -0.60
C LYS A 96 4.75 -10.78 -0.52
N CYS A 97 5.60 -11.65 0.02
CA CYS A 97 5.31 -13.07 0.15
C CYS A 97 4.07 -13.30 1.03
N ILE A 98 3.98 -12.62 2.18
CA ILE A 98 2.85 -12.75 3.08
C ILE A 98 1.55 -12.24 2.45
N VAL A 99 1.54 -11.05 1.85
CA VAL A 99 0.34 -10.51 1.20
C VAL A 99 -0.14 -11.43 0.08
N GLU A 100 0.79 -11.94 -0.72
CA GLU A 100 0.48 -12.86 -1.81
C GLU A 100 -0.18 -14.14 -1.29
N ALA A 101 0.41 -14.77 -0.26
CA ALA A 101 -0.18 -15.95 0.38
C ALA A 101 -1.57 -15.67 0.98
N MET A 102 -1.74 -14.52 1.65
CA MET A 102 -3.02 -14.12 2.22
C MET A 102 -4.08 -13.82 1.15
N GLU A 103 -3.70 -13.20 0.04
CA GLU A 103 -4.58 -12.99 -1.11
C GLU A 103 -5.07 -14.33 -1.70
N ARG A 104 -4.17 -15.33 -1.84
CA ARG A 104 -4.59 -16.67 -2.29
C ARG A 104 -5.60 -17.31 -1.34
N LEU A 105 -5.34 -17.25 -0.02
CA LEU A 105 -6.26 -17.80 0.98
C LEU A 105 -7.61 -17.08 0.95
N ARG A 106 -7.60 -15.75 0.85
CA ARG A 106 -8.81 -14.92 0.75
C ARG A 106 -9.59 -15.21 -0.52
N TRP A 107 -8.89 -15.39 -1.64
CA TRP A 107 -9.49 -15.79 -2.91
C TRP A 107 -10.13 -17.18 -2.83
N GLN A 108 -9.44 -18.16 -2.26
CA GLN A 108 -9.97 -19.51 -2.05
C GLN A 108 -11.22 -19.50 -1.18
N ALA A 109 -11.19 -18.72 -0.08
CA ALA A 109 -12.35 -18.53 0.76
C ALA A 109 -13.50 -17.92 -0.07
N ASN A 110 -13.28 -16.81 -0.77
CA ASN A 110 -14.29 -16.18 -1.62
C ASN A 110 -14.93 -17.16 -2.61
N ILE A 111 -14.13 -17.94 -3.34
CA ILE A 111 -14.63 -18.95 -4.27
C ILE A 111 -15.49 -20.01 -3.57
N GLY A 112 -15.12 -20.44 -2.36
CA GLY A 112 -15.89 -21.39 -1.58
C GLY A 112 -17.28 -20.89 -1.12
N PHE A 113 -17.53 -19.58 -1.18
CA PHE A 113 -18.85 -18.98 -0.88
C PHE A 113 -19.71 -18.74 -2.13
N LEU A 114 -19.18 -18.96 -3.33
CA LEU A 114 -19.93 -18.79 -4.57
C LEU A 114 -20.83 -19.99 -4.84
N SER A 115 -21.93 -19.75 -5.55
CA SER A 115 -22.70 -20.85 -6.16
C SER A 115 -21.89 -21.53 -7.25
N ASP A 116 -22.24 -22.77 -7.61
CA ASP A 116 -21.57 -23.49 -8.71
C ASP A 116 -21.63 -22.69 -10.03
N VAL A 117 -22.74 -21.99 -10.27
CA VAL A 117 -22.94 -21.13 -11.45
C VAL A 117 -22.00 -19.93 -11.41
N ASP A 118 -21.95 -19.21 -10.29
CA ASP A 118 -21.10 -18.03 -10.15
C ASP A 118 -19.61 -18.40 -10.17
N CYS A 119 -19.25 -19.56 -9.62
CA CYS A 119 -17.90 -20.11 -9.68
C CYS A 119 -17.49 -20.40 -11.13
N ALA A 120 -18.36 -21.05 -11.91
CA ALA A 120 -18.11 -21.33 -13.33
C ALA A 120 -17.96 -20.03 -14.15
N LEU A 121 -18.83 -19.05 -13.93
CA LEU A 121 -18.76 -17.73 -14.60
C LEU A 121 -17.48 -16.97 -14.22
N THR A 122 -17.09 -17.02 -12.95
CA THR A 122 -15.85 -16.43 -12.46
C THR A 122 -14.64 -17.08 -13.15
N TYR A 123 -14.62 -18.41 -13.23
CA TYR A 123 -13.55 -19.14 -13.90
C TYR A 123 -13.45 -18.79 -15.38
N GLU A 124 -14.55 -18.79 -16.13
CA GLU A 124 -14.58 -18.37 -17.55
C GLU A 124 -14.02 -16.97 -17.73
N THR A 125 -14.43 -16.04 -16.86
CA THR A 125 -13.97 -14.65 -16.89
C THR A 125 -12.47 -14.55 -16.62
N LEU A 126 -11.93 -15.35 -15.70
CA LEU A 126 -10.49 -15.36 -15.39
C LEU A 126 -9.65 -16.04 -16.49
N VAL A 127 -10.16 -17.09 -17.13
CA VAL A 127 -9.50 -17.68 -18.30
C VAL A 127 -9.38 -16.65 -19.41
N LYS A 128 -10.46 -15.89 -19.68
CA LYS A 128 -10.43 -14.80 -20.66
C LYS A 128 -9.50 -13.66 -20.23
N PHE A 129 -9.52 -13.27 -18.95
CA PHE A 129 -8.59 -12.27 -18.41
C PHE A 129 -7.13 -12.65 -18.70
N HIS A 130 -6.77 -13.91 -18.48
CA HIS A 130 -5.42 -14.40 -18.75
C HIS A 130 -5.09 -14.41 -20.24
N ALA A 131 -6.02 -14.88 -21.08
CA ALA A 131 -5.83 -14.94 -22.53
C ALA A 131 -5.71 -13.54 -23.17
N ASP A 132 -6.50 -12.57 -22.70
CA ASP A 132 -6.48 -11.19 -23.20
C ASP A 132 -5.39 -10.34 -22.55
N PHE A 133 -4.62 -10.87 -21.59
CA PHE A 133 -3.55 -10.11 -20.94
C PHE A 133 -2.54 -9.62 -21.98
N THR A 134 -2.25 -8.32 -22.01
CA THR A 134 -1.43 -7.59 -23.02
C THR A 134 -2.07 -7.36 -24.38
N SER A 135 -3.30 -7.80 -24.62
CA SER A 135 -4.03 -7.48 -25.84
C SER A 135 -4.49 -6.00 -25.85
N SER A 136 -4.80 -5.49 -27.03
CA SER A 136 -5.38 -4.15 -27.19
C SER A 136 -6.80 -4.04 -26.59
N SER A 137 -7.52 -5.16 -26.47
CA SER A 137 -8.86 -5.23 -25.87
C SER A 137 -8.85 -5.42 -24.36
N PHE A 138 -7.69 -5.62 -23.73
CA PHE A 138 -7.58 -5.92 -22.30
C PHE A 138 -8.23 -4.85 -21.42
N THR A 139 -7.96 -3.58 -21.69
CA THR A 139 -8.52 -2.46 -20.92
C THR A 139 -10.04 -2.43 -21.01
N GLU A 140 -10.61 -2.62 -22.21
CA GLU A 140 -12.05 -2.69 -22.41
C GLU A 140 -12.66 -3.88 -21.65
N PHE A 141 -12.01 -5.05 -21.71
CA PHE A 141 -12.45 -6.24 -20.98
C PHE A 141 -12.47 -6.03 -19.47
N VAL A 142 -11.41 -5.46 -18.89
CA VAL A 142 -11.32 -5.17 -17.44
C VAL A 142 -12.38 -4.15 -17.01
N MET A 143 -12.72 -3.19 -17.87
CA MET A 143 -13.78 -2.23 -17.61
C MET A 143 -15.19 -2.79 -17.89
N GLY A 144 -15.28 -3.96 -18.53
CA GLY A 144 -16.52 -4.61 -18.91
C GLY A 144 -17.26 -5.23 -17.73
N GLU A 145 -18.57 -5.41 -17.90
CA GLU A 145 -19.50 -5.86 -16.86
C GLU A 145 -19.11 -7.21 -16.25
N LYS A 146 -18.67 -8.18 -17.06
CA LYS A 146 -18.27 -9.52 -16.58
C LYS A 146 -17.12 -9.44 -15.56
N PHE A 147 -16.05 -8.72 -15.89
CA PHE A 147 -14.91 -8.57 -14.99
C PHE A 147 -15.28 -7.73 -13.76
N GLN A 148 -16.04 -6.66 -13.95
CA GLN A 148 -16.51 -5.81 -12.85
C GLN A 148 -17.43 -6.57 -11.89
N ALA A 149 -18.23 -7.54 -12.36
CA ALA A 149 -19.05 -8.42 -11.54
C ALA A 149 -18.19 -9.36 -10.67
N VAL A 150 -17.12 -9.93 -11.22
CA VAL A 150 -16.15 -10.72 -10.42
C VAL A 150 -15.48 -9.84 -9.37
N ALA A 151 -15.02 -8.64 -9.77
CA ALA A 151 -14.37 -7.70 -8.87
C ALA A 151 -15.31 -7.17 -7.77
N SER A 152 -16.59 -6.94 -8.07
CA SER A 152 -17.59 -6.51 -7.08
C SER A 152 -17.93 -7.63 -6.11
N THR A 153 -17.97 -8.88 -6.57
CA THR A 153 -18.19 -10.05 -5.71
C THR A 153 -17.07 -10.19 -4.69
N CYS A 154 -15.82 -10.06 -5.13
CA CYS A 154 -14.65 -10.11 -4.22
C CYS A 154 -14.67 -8.98 -3.20
N ARG A 155 -14.99 -7.74 -3.63
CA ARG A 155 -15.11 -6.60 -2.70
C ARG A 155 -16.22 -6.81 -1.69
N SER A 156 -17.40 -7.25 -2.15
CA SER A 156 -18.55 -7.54 -1.29
C SER A 156 -18.23 -8.62 -0.27
N PHE A 157 -17.52 -9.67 -0.67
CA PHE A 157 -17.03 -10.70 0.24
C PHE A 157 -16.16 -10.12 1.35
N VAL A 158 -15.17 -9.30 0.99
CA VAL A 158 -14.28 -8.66 1.98
C VAL A 158 -15.04 -7.73 2.91
N GLU A 159 -15.94 -6.89 2.40
CA GLU A 159 -16.74 -5.96 3.20
C GLU A 159 -17.66 -6.70 4.19
N GLN A 160 -18.39 -7.72 3.73
CA GLN A 160 -19.32 -8.48 4.56
C GLN A 160 -18.61 -9.26 5.66
N HIS A 161 -17.45 -9.87 5.37
CA HIS A 161 -16.71 -10.65 6.36
C HIS A 161 -15.93 -9.76 7.32
N SER A 162 -15.39 -8.63 6.85
CA SER A 162 -14.74 -7.64 7.73
C SER A 162 -15.73 -7.02 8.72
N ALA A 163 -17.00 -6.86 8.34
CA ALA A 163 -18.04 -6.38 9.24
C ALA A 163 -18.42 -7.39 10.35
N LYS A 164 -18.14 -8.68 10.15
CA LYS A 164 -18.53 -9.77 11.07
C LYS A 164 -17.37 -10.28 11.91
N ASP A 165 -16.16 -10.30 11.36
CA ASP A 165 -14.97 -10.88 11.98
C ASP A 165 -13.85 -9.84 12.07
N PRO A 166 -13.53 -9.36 13.30
CA PRO A 166 -12.44 -8.42 13.53
C PRO A 166 -11.06 -8.93 13.10
N THR A 167 -10.80 -10.23 13.20
CA THR A 167 -9.54 -10.85 12.75
C THR A 167 -9.45 -10.81 11.24
N PHE A 168 -10.54 -11.15 10.54
CA PHE A 168 -10.61 -11.03 9.08
C PHE A 168 -10.42 -9.57 8.63
N ALA A 169 -11.05 -8.62 9.32
CA ALA A 169 -10.91 -7.19 9.04
C ALA A 169 -9.47 -6.71 9.25
N LEU A 170 -8.83 -7.15 10.33
CA LEU A 170 -7.44 -6.83 10.64
C LEU A 170 -6.51 -7.27 9.50
N TRP A 171 -6.56 -8.55 9.13
CA TRP A 171 -5.71 -9.10 8.07
C TRP A 171 -6.07 -8.61 6.67
N SER A 172 -7.34 -8.31 6.38
CA SER A 172 -7.72 -7.66 5.13
C SER A 172 -7.11 -6.26 5.01
N SER A 173 -7.03 -5.52 6.11
CA SER A 173 -6.35 -4.21 6.10
C SER A 173 -4.84 -4.31 5.86
N TYR A 174 -4.19 -5.42 6.21
CA TYR A 174 -2.76 -5.65 5.92
C TYR A 174 -2.50 -5.75 4.40
N ILE A 175 -3.35 -6.52 3.72
CA ILE A 175 -3.26 -6.79 2.28
C ILE A 175 -3.40 -5.51 1.45
N GLU A 176 -4.38 -4.68 1.81
CA GLU A 176 -4.68 -3.45 1.08
C GLU A 176 -3.60 -2.39 1.25
N VAL A 177 -2.93 -2.36 2.40
CA VAL A 177 -2.08 -1.25 2.79
C VAL A 177 -0.69 -1.31 2.13
N ILE A 178 0.01 -2.44 2.08
CA ILE A 178 1.47 -2.42 1.81
C ILE A 178 1.88 -1.91 0.41
N PHE A 179 1.08 -2.15 -0.63
CA PHE A 179 1.55 -1.94 -2.01
C PHE A 179 1.00 -0.71 -2.73
N LEU A 180 -0.03 -0.05 -2.20
CA LEU A 180 -0.62 1.11 -2.86
C LEU A 180 0.42 2.23 -3.06
N PHE A 181 1.25 2.50 -2.05
CA PHE A 181 2.31 3.52 -2.13
C PHE A 181 3.41 3.17 -3.11
N LEU A 182 3.89 1.93 -3.08
CA LEU A 182 4.97 1.49 -3.96
C LEU A 182 4.52 1.50 -5.40
N ARG A 183 3.28 1.07 -5.66
CA ARG A 183 2.68 1.10 -6.99
C ARG A 183 2.52 2.54 -7.48
N SER A 184 1.89 3.41 -6.69
CA SER A 184 1.66 4.81 -7.08
C SER A 184 2.97 5.55 -7.38
N THR A 185 3.99 5.36 -6.55
CA THR A 185 5.32 5.95 -6.74
C THR A 185 5.99 5.45 -8.02
N ARG A 186 5.91 4.14 -8.32
CA ARG A 186 6.54 3.56 -9.53
C ARG A 186 5.82 3.94 -10.82
N GLN A 187 4.51 4.18 -10.75
CA GLN A 187 3.70 4.59 -11.89
C GLN A 187 3.75 6.11 -12.14
N GLY A 188 4.26 6.90 -11.19
CA GLY A 188 4.21 8.36 -11.27
C GLY A 188 2.79 8.93 -11.17
N ASP A 189 1.85 8.17 -10.62
CA ASP A 189 0.45 8.59 -10.47
C ASP A 189 0.29 9.41 -9.18
N TRP A 190 0.16 10.73 -9.34
CA TRP A 190 0.11 11.68 -8.23
C TRP A 190 -1.14 11.52 -7.35
N GLU A 191 -2.32 11.36 -7.95
CA GLU A 191 -3.57 11.25 -7.20
C GLU A 191 -3.61 9.93 -6.43
N PHE A 192 -3.18 8.84 -7.07
CA PHE A 192 -3.06 7.56 -6.39
C PHE A 192 -1.99 7.60 -5.30
N HIS A 193 -0.94 8.40 -5.49
CA HIS A 193 0.09 8.62 -4.47
C HIS A 193 -0.48 9.29 -3.23
N LEU A 194 -1.24 10.38 -3.39
CA LEU A 194 -1.88 11.07 -2.26
C LEU A 194 -2.91 10.18 -1.56
N SER A 195 -3.71 9.45 -2.33
CA SER A 195 -4.68 8.49 -1.80
C SER A 195 -3.98 7.41 -0.97
N SER A 196 -2.88 6.85 -1.49
CA SER A 196 -2.10 5.84 -0.76
C SER A 196 -1.53 6.40 0.55
N ILE A 197 -0.94 7.61 0.55
CA ILE A 197 -0.47 8.27 1.79
C ILE A 197 -1.62 8.38 2.81
N ARG A 198 -2.79 8.83 2.37
CA ARG A 198 -3.97 8.99 3.25
C ARG A 198 -4.38 7.67 3.90
N CYS A 199 -4.25 6.54 3.22
CA CYS A 199 -4.50 5.22 3.80
C CYS A 199 -3.48 4.81 4.87
N TYR A 200 -2.24 5.31 4.82
CA TYR A 200 -1.24 5.03 5.87
C TYR A 200 -1.33 5.96 7.08
N LEU A 201 -1.91 7.16 6.95
CA LEU A 201 -1.98 8.11 8.06
C LEU A 201 -2.58 7.52 9.35
N PRO A 202 -3.65 6.70 9.32
CA PRO A 202 -4.20 6.11 10.54
C PRO A 202 -3.28 5.09 11.23
N ILE A 203 -2.33 4.49 10.51
CA ILE A 203 -1.42 3.46 11.04
C ILE A 203 -0.04 4.01 11.37
N MET A 204 0.31 5.19 10.87
CA MET A 204 1.51 5.91 11.26
C MET A 204 1.20 6.73 12.53
N PRO A 205 1.81 6.41 13.69
CA PRO A 205 1.90 7.39 14.76
C PRO A 205 2.66 8.62 14.23
N ASP A 206 2.44 9.78 14.84
CA ASP A 206 3.02 11.07 14.45
C ASP A 206 4.39 10.90 13.79
N ILE A 207 4.43 11.22 12.48
CA ILE A 207 5.60 11.01 11.61
C ILE A 207 6.86 11.65 12.23
N PHE A 208 6.69 12.67 13.07
CA PHE A 208 7.71 13.36 13.83
C PHE A 208 8.44 12.50 14.87
N GLN A 209 7.78 11.52 15.51
CA GLN A 209 8.46 10.60 16.43
C GLN A 209 9.49 9.72 15.70
N PHE A 210 9.21 9.33 14.46
CA PHE A 210 10.11 8.51 13.63
C PHE A 210 11.24 9.33 13.00
N ILE A 211 11.05 10.64 12.77
CA ILE A 211 12.06 11.50 12.16
C ILE A 211 13.10 12.00 13.18
N GLY A 212 12.93 11.70 14.47
CA GLY A 212 13.86 12.17 15.51
C GLY A 212 13.87 13.69 15.69
N MET A 213 12.84 14.38 15.18
CA MET A 213 12.65 15.82 15.39
C MET A 213 11.91 15.99 16.73
N ARG A 214 12.69 16.13 17.81
CA ARG A 214 12.25 16.85 19.01
C ARG A 214 12.69 18.31 18.90
#